data_AF-A0AAE3P2Q9-F1
#
_entry.id   AF-A0AAE3P2Q9-F1
#
_cell.length_a   1.000
_cell.length_b   1.000
_cell.length_c   1.000
_cell.angle_alpha   90.00
_cell.angle_beta   90.00
_cell.angle_gamma   90.00
#
_symmetry.space_group_name_H-M   'P 1'
#
loop_
_entity.id
_entity.type
_entity.pdbx_description
1 polymer ?
#
loop_
_entity_poly.entity_id
_entity_poly.type
_entity_poly.pdbx_seq_one_letter_code
_entity_poly.pdbx_strand_id
1 'polypeptide(L)'
;MSGIDFYIQVGEKYIGLQIKPITYEQTSEIYRWKEWLCRIHKKFEENFGGKVFIVFSIKKDNKKEIYNLEMVDDIRKEIERLKGGK
;
A
#
# COMPACT_ATOMS: atom_id res chain seq x y z
N MET A 1 -11.58 8.14 4.47
CA MET A 1 -10.39 7.31 4.17
C MET A 1 -9.23 8.21 3.78
N SER A 2 -8.85 9.18 4.63
CA SER A 2 -7.73 10.06 4.29
C SER A 2 -6.43 9.24 4.33
N GLY A 3 -5.63 9.32 3.27
CA GLY A 3 -4.36 8.59 3.16
C GLY A 3 -4.45 7.15 2.64
N ILE A 4 -5.44 6.87 1.76
CA ILE A 4 -5.44 5.70 0.86
C ILE A 4 -5.84 6.23 -0.52
N ASP A 5 -5.05 5.92 -1.56
CA ASP A 5 -5.26 6.50 -2.90
C ASP A 5 -6.14 5.60 -3.77
N PHE A 6 -5.93 4.28 -3.69
CA PHE A 6 -6.71 3.29 -4.45
C PHE A 6 -7.09 2.10 -3.56
N TYR A 7 -8.04 1.30 -4.04
CA TYR A 7 -8.39 0.06 -3.38
C TYR A 7 -8.68 -1.04 -4.40
N ILE A 8 -8.52 -2.29 -3.96
CA ILE A 8 -8.92 -3.50 -4.67
C ILE A 8 -10.00 -4.18 -3.83
N GLN A 9 -11.18 -4.40 -4.40
CA GLN A 9 -12.24 -5.14 -3.72
C GLN A 9 -12.03 -6.65 -3.90
N VAL A 10 -12.11 -7.41 -2.81
CA VAL A 10 -12.03 -8.88 -2.79
C VAL A 10 -13.20 -9.41 -1.96
N GLY A 11 -14.28 -9.81 -2.63
CA GLY A 11 -15.55 -10.12 -1.96
C GLY A 11 -16.11 -8.89 -1.23
N GLU A 12 -16.33 -9.02 0.07
CA GLU A 12 -16.78 -7.92 0.95
C GLU A 12 -15.63 -7.14 1.60
N LYS A 13 -14.38 -7.55 1.35
CA LYS A 13 -13.17 -6.94 1.94
C LYS A 13 -12.46 -6.06 0.91
N TYR A 14 -11.57 -5.21 1.39
CA TYR A 14 -10.80 -4.29 0.55
C TYR A 14 -9.32 -4.33 0.91
N ILE A 15 -8.47 -4.29 -0.11
CA ILE A 15 -7.04 -4.03 0.00
C ILE A 15 -6.82 -2.55 -0.34
N GLY A 16 -6.06 -1.84 0.48
CA GLY A 16 -5.71 -0.44 0.22
C GLY A 16 -4.37 -0.30 -0.51
N LEU A 17 -4.25 0.70 -1.37
CA LEU A 17 -3.00 1.08 -2.03
C LEU A 17 -2.73 2.56 -1.77
N GLN A 18 -1.53 2.86 -1.29
CA GLN A 18 -1.04 4.21 -1.09
C GLN A 18 0.17 4.45 -2.00
N ILE A 19 0.09 5.42 -2.89
CA ILE A 19 1.20 5.83 -3.76
C ILE A 19 2.05 6.87 -3.05
N LYS A 20 3.36 6.65 -3.06
CA LYS A 20 4.35 7.64 -2.61
C LYS A 20 5.47 7.77 -3.65
N PRO A 21 5.92 8.98 -4.01
CA PRO A 21 7.16 9.13 -4.74
C PRO A 21 8.33 8.68 -3.85
N ILE A 22 9.39 8.11 -4.41
CA ILE A 22 10.70 7.99 -3.77
C ILE A 22 11.66 8.96 -4.44
N THR A 23 12.30 9.80 -3.63
CA THR A 23 13.53 10.54 -3.96
C THR A 23 14.64 10.17 -2.97
N TYR A 24 15.90 10.36 -3.33
CA TYR A 24 17.05 10.06 -2.47
C TYR A 24 16.99 10.76 -1.09
N GLU A 25 16.44 11.97 -1.06
CA GLU A 25 16.30 12.80 0.16
C GLU A 25 15.21 12.30 1.12
N GLN A 26 14.20 11.59 0.61
CA GLN A 26 13.00 11.19 1.38
C GLN A 26 13.23 10.02 2.33
N THR A 27 14.38 9.33 2.24
CA THR A 27 14.70 8.17 3.09
C THR A 27 14.66 8.50 4.59
N SER A 28 15.02 9.73 4.96
CA SER A 28 14.97 10.23 6.35
C SER A 28 13.55 10.63 6.79
N GLU A 29 12.70 11.10 5.87
CA GLU A 29 11.30 11.48 6.13
C GLU A 29 10.39 10.26 6.29
N ILE A 30 10.69 9.14 5.61
CA ILE A 30 9.95 7.87 5.77
C ILE A 30 9.88 7.43 7.23
N TYR A 31 10.97 7.63 7.99
CA TYR A 31 11.00 7.27 9.41
C TYR A 31 10.04 8.15 10.23
N ARG A 32 9.91 9.44 9.91
CA ARG A 32 9.07 10.39 10.65
C ARG A 32 7.58 10.07 10.53
N TRP A 33 7.14 9.52 9.41
CA TRP A 33 5.72 9.25 9.16
C TRP A 33 5.32 7.79 9.40
N LYS A 34 6.27 6.94 9.79
CA LYS A 34 6.06 5.51 10.01
C LYS A 34 4.95 5.23 11.01
N GLU A 35 4.95 5.90 12.16
CA GLU A 35 3.93 5.69 13.19
C GLU A 35 2.53 6.09 12.72
N TRP A 36 2.43 7.21 12.00
CA TRP A 36 1.17 7.70 11.45
C TRP A 36 0.64 6.76 10.36
N LEU A 37 1.51 6.30 9.44
CA LEU A 37 1.18 5.31 8.43
C LEU A 37 0.69 4.00 9.08
N CYS A 38 1.39 3.50 10.10
CA CYS A 38 0.97 2.31 10.84
C CYS A 38 -0.44 2.47 11.43
N ARG A 39 -0.77 3.63 12.00
CA ARG A 39 -2.11 3.90 12.56
C ARG A 39 -3.18 3.91 11.48
N ILE A 40 -2.91 4.52 10.33
CA ILE A 40 -3.85 4.54 9.19
C ILE A 40 -4.06 3.13 8.64
N HIS A 41 -2.98 2.39 8.41
CA HIS A 41 -3.03 1.04 7.86
C HIS A 41 -3.78 0.10 8.80
N LYS A 42 -3.50 0.17 10.11
CA LYS A 42 -4.22 -0.62 11.12
C LYS A 42 -5.71 -0.31 11.13
N LYS A 43 -6.09 0.97 11.13
CA LYS A 43 -7.50 1.37 11.10
C LYS A 43 -8.19 0.95 9.81
N PHE A 44 -7.49 0.96 8.69
CA PHE A 44 -8.03 0.45 7.42
C PHE A 44 -8.29 -1.05 7.51
N GLU A 45 -7.31 -1.83 7.98
CA GLU A 45 -7.43 -3.29 8.12
C GLU A 45 -8.58 -3.66 9.08
N GLU A 46 -8.74 -2.95 10.20
CA GLU A 46 -9.86 -3.15 11.14
C GLU A 46 -11.23 -2.91 10.50
N ASN A 47 -11.36 -1.90 9.63
CA ASN A 47 -12.65 -1.53 9.02
C ASN A 47 -12.97 -2.34 7.75
N PHE A 48 -11.95 -2.76 7.00
CA PHE A 48 -12.11 -3.30 5.64
C PHE A 48 -11.51 -4.69 5.45
N GLY A 49 -10.83 -5.23 6.46
CA GLY A 49 -10.33 -6.61 6.55
C GLY A 49 -9.09 -6.94 5.72
N GLY A 50 -8.71 -6.11 4.75
CA GLY A 50 -7.49 -6.28 3.96
C GLY A 50 -6.40 -5.29 4.34
N LYS A 51 -5.16 -5.65 4.02
CA LYS A 51 -3.98 -4.83 4.28
C LYS A 51 -3.88 -3.62 3.34
N VAL A 52 -3.02 -2.68 3.71
CA VAL A 52 -2.64 -1.54 2.89
C VAL A 52 -1.19 -1.69 2.42
N PHE A 53 -0.97 -1.53 1.12
CA PHE A 53 0.35 -1.60 0.49
C PHE A 53 0.81 -0.23 -0.01
N ILE A 54 2.10 0.07 0.18
CA ILE A 54 2.70 1.31 -0.31
C ILE A 54 3.34 1.06 -1.67
N VAL A 55 2.82 1.72 -2.71
CA VAL A 55 3.39 1.70 -4.07
C VAL A 55 4.36 2.86 -4.17
N PHE A 56 5.65 2.53 -4.32
CA PHE A 56 6.66 3.53 -4.56
C PHE A 56 6.75 3.84 -6.04
N SER A 57 6.70 5.12 -6.38
CA SER A 57 6.88 5.59 -7.76
C SER A 57 8.20 6.36 -7.89
N ILE A 58 8.92 6.08 -8.98
CA ILE A 58 10.14 6.81 -9.34
C ILE A 58 9.97 7.43 -10.73
N LYS A 59 10.52 8.63 -10.94
CA LYS A 59 10.57 9.25 -12.26
C LYS A 59 11.90 8.88 -12.93
N LYS A 60 11.85 8.13 -14.04
CA LYS A 60 13.00 7.73 -14.84
C LYS A 60 12.73 8.07 -16.30
N ASP A 61 13.66 8.78 -16.95
CA ASP A 61 13.58 9.12 -18.39
C ASP A 61 12.22 9.70 -18.82
N ASN A 62 11.70 10.66 -18.03
CA ASN A 62 10.37 11.28 -18.19
C ASN A 62 9.14 10.36 -18.04
N LYS A 63 9.32 9.12 -17.57
CA LYS A 63 8.24 8.19 -17.23
C LYS A 63 8.15 7.98 -15.73
N LYS A 64 6.96 7.63 -15.23
CA LYS A 64 6.75 7.16 -13.87
C LYS A 64 6.75 5.63 -13.89
N GLU A 65 7.59 5.03 -13.06
CA GLU A 65 7.70 3.59 -12.90
C GLU A 65 7.40 3.20 -11.45
N ILE A 66 6.88 1.99 -11.25
CA ILE A 66 6.72 1.40 -9.92
C ILE A 66 8.08 0.84 -9.51
N TYR A 67 8.57 1.26 -8.36
CA TYR A 67 9.90 0.91 -7.88
C TYR A 67 9.92 -0.46 -7.18
N ASN A 68 8.96 -0.73 -6.30
CA ASN A 68 8.90 -1.94 -5.46
C ASN A 68 7.97 -3.01 -6.04
N LEU A 69 8.31 -3.53 -7.23
CA LEU A 69 7.49 -4.52 -7.94
C LEU A 69 7.30 -5.83 -7.15
N GLU A 70 8.18 -6.16 -6.21
CA GLU A 70 8.06 -7.30 -5.30
C GLU A 70 6.75 -7.28 -4.49
N MET A 71 6.18 -6.09 -4.25
CA MET A 71 4.92 -5.95 -3.54
C MET A 71 3.75 -6.64 -4.24
N VAL A 72 3.84 -6.83 -5.56
CA VAL A 72 2.77 -7.45 -6.36
C VAL A 72 2.51 -8.87 -5.89
N ASP A 73 3.55 -9.61 -5.50
CA ASP A 73 3.40 -10.97 -4.97
C ASP A 73 2.73 -10.97 -3.59
N ASP A 74 2.98 -9.96 -2.77
CA ASP A 74 2.31 -9.83 -1.48
C ASP A 74 0.84 -9.40 -1.62
N ILE A 75 0.52 -8.55 -2.61
CA ILE A 75 -0.87 -8.25 -2.97
C ILE A 75 -1.57 -9.53 -3.45
N ARG A 76 -0.92 -10.36 -4.28
CA ARG A 76 -1.48 -11.66 -4.72
C ARG A 76 -1.76 -12.57 -3.53
N LYS A 77 -0.81 -12.73 -2.60
CA LYS A 77 -1.00 -13.54 -1.39
C LYS A 77 -2.14 -13.00 -0.52
N GLU A 78 -2.28 -11.68 -0.42
CA GLU A 78 -3.36 -11.05 0.34
C GLU A 78 -4.72 -11.29 -0.31
N ILE A 79 -4.81 -11.21 -1.64
CA ILE A 79 -6.02 -11.59 -2.38
C ILE A 79 -6.40 -13.04 -2.07
N GLU A 80 -5.44 -13.97 -2.10
CA GLU A 80 -5.71 -15.38 -1.78
C GLU A 80 -6.10 -15.59 -0.32
N ARG A 81 -5.49 -14.86 0.64
CA ARG A 81 -5.89 -14.86 2.05
C ARG A 81 -7.35 -14.41 2.21
N LEU A 82 -7.74 -13.34 1.51
CA LEU A 82 -9.08 -12.77 1.58
C LEU A 82 -10.14 -13.64 0.89
N LYS A 83 -9.77 -14.36 -0.18
CA LYS A 83 -10.65 -15.37 -0.82
C LYS A 83 -10.77 -16.67 -0.02
N GLY A 84 -9.69 -17.06 0.65
CA GLY A 84 -9.54 -18.35 1.33
C GLY A 84 -9.99 -18.37 2.79
N GLY A 85 -10.50 -17.27 3.32
CA GLY A 85 -11.15 -17.22 4.63
C GLY A 85 -12.47 -18.00 4.60
N LYS A 86 -12.42 -19.30 4.93
CA LYS A 86 -13.56 -20.00 5.52
C LYS A 86 -13.76 -19.56 6.95
#